data_AF-A0AAN6F426-F1
#
_entry.id   AF-A0AAN6F426-F1
#
_cell.length_a   1.000
_cell.length_b   1.000
_cell.length_c   1.000
_cell.angle_alpha   90.00
_cell.angle_beta   90.00
_cell.angle_gamma   90.00
#
_symmetry.space_group_name_H-M   'P 1'
#
loop_
_entity.id
_entity.type
_entity.pdbx_description
1 polymer ?
#
loop_
_entity_poly.entity_id
_entity_poly.type
_entity_poly.pdbx_seq_one_letter_code
_entity_poly.pdbx_strand_id
1 'polypeptide(L)'
;MHIAVGLEGSANKLGVGIILQSSHDTPTGPPSPHDSAHSDDGAFHPHSKQHSSPPVQILANLRHTFVSPPGTGFLPKDTAAHHRRWVVRLVRQAMKQAKVRLEDIDCICYTKGPGMGAPLGSVAIAARTLSQLWDKPLVGVNHCVGHIEMGRAITGAENPVVLYVSGGNTQVIAYSAQRYRIFGEALDIAVGNCLDRFARVLHISNDPAPGYNIEQLAKKGNVLLELPYAVKGMDVSFSGILARVEEMAKKLEASNGSWLDPETNTAPITKSDLCFTLQETVFAMLVEITERAMAHVGAVQVLIVGGVGCNERLQQMMGIMAEERGGSVYATDERFCIDNGIMIAHAGLLAHKMGFETQLEDTLSNGRSVGQLAGLRRKKRQDWL
;
A
#
# COMPACT_ATOMS: atom_id res chain seq x y z
N MET A 1 -21.74 19.03 -2.43
CA MET A 1 -20.56 18.82 -1.56
C MET A 1 -20.81 17.54 -0.80
N HIS A 2 -19.85 16.62 -0.76
CA HIS A 2 -20.02 15.34 -0.07
C HIS A 2 -18.91 15.09 0.94
N ILE A 3 -19.28 14.64 2.13
CA ILE A 3 -18.41 14.34 3.26
C ILE A 3 -18.46 12.85 3.56
N ALA A 4 -17.29 12.21 3.62
CA ALA A 4 -17.16 10.81 4.00
C ALA A 4 -16.26 10.65 5.22
N VAL A 5 -16.64 9.73 6.11
CA VAL A 5 -15.80 9.29 7.23
C VAL A 5 -15.22 7.92 6.90
N GLY A 6 -13.90 7.79 6.90
CA GLY A 6 -13.21 6.53 6.62
C GLY A 6 -12.53 5.94 7.85
N LEU A 7 -12.75 4.65 8.09
CA LEU A 7 -12.14 3.89 9.18
C LEU A 7 -11.19 2.82 8.62
N GLU A 8 -9.90 2.94 8.93
CA GLU A 8 -8.86 2.01 8.53
C GLU A 8 -8.32 1.23 9.75
N GLY A 9 -8.18 -0.09 9.62
CA GLY A 9 -7.60 -0.94 10.66
C GLY A 9 -7.37 -2.38 10.20
N SER A 10 -6.85 -2.51 8.97
CA SER A 10 -6.45 -3.79 8.38
C SER A 10 -5.18 -4.36 9.01
N ALA A 11 -4.30 -3.51 9.53
CA ALA A 11 -2.99 -3.88 10.06
C ALA A 11 -2.76 -3.30 11.48
N ASN A 12 -1.51 -2.93 11.82
CA ASN A 12 -1.18 -2.39 13.15
C ASN A 12 -1.48 -0.89 13.32
N LYS A 13 -1.99 -0.22 12.29
CA LYS A 13 -2.42 1.19 12.36
C LYS A 13 -3.93 1.25 12.40
N LEU A 14 -4.46 2.13 13.26
CA LEU A 14 -5.87 2.51 13.29
C LEU A 14 -5.98 3.95 12.80
N GLY A 15 -6.69 4.15 11.70
CA GLY A 15 -6.88 5.46 11.06
C GLY A 15 -8.34 5.89 11.05
N VAL A 16 -8.58 7.19 11.28
CA VAL A 16 -9.87 7.83 11.03
C VAL A 16 -9.65 9.07 10.18
N GLY A 17 -10.25 9.07 9.00
CA GLY A 17 -10.17 10.16 8.04
C GLY A 17 -11.54 10.79 7.79
N ILE A 18 -11.58 12.10 7.62
CA ILE A 18 -12.76 12.83 7.18
C ILE A 18 -12.35 13.70 6.00
N ILE A 19 -13.02 13.52 4.88
CA ILE A 19 -12.77 14.27 3.65
C ILE A 19 -14.03 15.02 3.21
N LEU A 20 -13.83 16.09 2.45
CA LEU A 20 -14.86 16.83 1.73
C LEU A 20 -14.49 16.87 0.25
N GLN A 21 -15.42 16.50 -0.61
CA GLN A 21 -15.26 16.63 -2.06
C GLN A 21 -16.36 17.54 -2.62
N SER A 22 -15.97 18.56 -3.38
CA SER A 22 -16.92 19.44 -4.06
C SER A 22 -17.67 18.68 -5.15
N SER A 23 -18.89 19.14 -5.44
CA SER A 23 -19.83 18.49 -6.36
C SER A 23 -19.64 18.90 -7.83
N HIS A 24 -18.44 19.35 -8.23
CA HIS A 24 -18.17 19.65 -9.63
C HIS A 24 -17.61 18.43 -10.34
N ASP A 25 -18.38 17.96 -11.32
CA ASP A 25 -18.14 16.86 -12.27
C ASP A 25 -17.77 15.49 -11.67
N THR A 26 -18.73 14.58 -11.74
CA THR A 26 -18.48 13.13 -11.70
C THR A 26 -17.40 12.78 -12.74
N PRO A 27 -16.32 12.08 -12.36
CA PRO A 27 -15.41 11.51 -13.35
C PRO A 27 -16.24 10.63 -14.30
N THR A 28 -16.23 10.95 -15.59
CA THR A 28 -16.92 10.17 -16.63
C THR A 28 -16.17 8.87 -16.85
N GLY A 29 -16.39 7.92 -15.95
CA GLY A 29 -15.88 6.56 -16.05
C GLY A 29 -14.34 6.44 -16.10
N PRO A 30 -13.84 5.20 -16.09
CA PRO A 30 -12.44 4.92 -16.31
C PRO A 30 -12.07 5.17 -17.78
N PRO A 31 -10.80 5.50 -18.09
CA PRO A 31 -10.36 5.73 -19.46
C PRO A 31 -10.63 4.50 -20.35
N SER A 32 -11.05 4.76 -21.59
CA SER A 32 -11.36 3.76 -22.60
C SER A 32 -10.11 2.93 -22.96
N PRO A 33 -10.21 1.60 -23.12
CA PRO A 33 -9.07 0.76 -23.50
C PRO A 33 -8.64 0.89 -24.98
N HIS A 34 -9.23 1.83 -25.74
CA HIS A 34 -9.05 1.92 -27.20
C HIS A 34 -8.17 3.06 -27.71
N ASP A 35 -7.61 3.92 -26.86
CA ASP A 35 -6.72 5.01 -27.33
C ASP A 35 -5.25 4.58 -27.57
N SER A 36 -4.98 3.28 -27.57
CA SER A 36 -3.65 2.73 -27.89
C SER A 36 -3.69 1.67 -28.99
N ALA A 37 -4.14 2.06 -30.20
CA ALA A 37 -3.82 1.34 -31.42
C ALA A 37 -3.96 2.19 -32.70
N HIS A 38 -2.81 2.50 -33.30
CA HIS A 38 -2.56 2.89 -34.69
C HIS A 38 -3.12 4.22 -35.24
N SER A 39 -2.24 5.21 -35.36
CA SER A 39 -2.11 6.00 -36.58
C SER A 39 -0.67 6.51 -36.72
N ASP A 40 0.01 6.05 -37.78
CA ASP A 40 1.11 6.79 -38.39
C ASP A 40 0.62 8.18 -38.84
N ASP A 41 1.58 9.09 -38.98
CA ASP A 41 1.49 10.47 -39.47
C ASP A 41 1.21 11.59 -38.45
N GLY A 42 2.28 12.34 -38.15
CA GLY A 42 2.31 13.80 -38.34
C GLY A 42 1.54 14.68 -37.35
N ALA A 43 2.31 15.51 -36.64
CA ALA A 43 1.91 16.71 -35.88
C ALA A 43 1.45 16.48 -34.42
N PHE A 44 2.37 16.78 -33.50
CA PHE A 44 2.08 17.07 -32.10
C PHE A 44 1.10 18.25 -31.99
N HIS A 45 -0.15 17.97 -31.65
CA HIS A 45 -1.09 18.97 -31.14
C HIS A 45 -1.20 18.85 -29.61
N PRO A 46 -0.88 19.91 -28.84
CA PRO A 46 -1.01 19.87 -27.39
C PRO A 46 -2.44 20.25 -26.98
N HIS A 47 -3.36 19.28 -26.99
CA HIS A 47 -4.67 19.44 -26.36
C HIS A 47 -5.11 18.16 -25.65
N SER A 48 -4.49 17.86 -24.50
CA SER A 48 -5.11 16.98 -23.50
C SER A 48 -5.84 17.86 -22.48
N LYS A 49 -7.18 17.84 -22.52
CA LYS A 49 -8.00 18.39 -21.42
C LYS A 49 -7.60 17.66 -20.14
N GLN A 50 -7.04 18.38 -19.17
CA GLN A 50 -6.78 17.88 -17.82
C GLN A 50 -8.11 17.44 -17.20
N HIS A 51 -8.36 16.13 -17.17
CA HIS A 51 -9.43 15.56 -16.35
C HIS A 51 -8.95 15.48 -14.90
N SER A 52 -8.75 16.62 -14.26
CA SER A 52 -8.47 16.65 -12.83
C SER A 52 -9.78 16.43 -12.07
N SER A 53 -9.88 15.29 -11.36
CA SER A 53 -10.93 15.11 -10.36
C SER A 53 -10.84 16.28 -9.36
N PRO A 54 -11.97 16.85 -8.90
CA PRO A 54 -11.93 17.99 -7.99
C PRO A 54 -11.11 17.63 -6.74
N PRO A 55 -10.27 18.56 -6.23
CA PRO A 55 -9.34 18.26 -5.16
C PRO A 55 -10.08 17.81 -3.90
N VAL A 56 -9.64 16.68 -3.36
CA VAL A 56 -10.15 16.13 -2.09
C VAL A 56 -9.64 17.01 -0.95
N GLN A 57 -10.54 17.68 -0.24
CA GLN A 57 -10.18 18.45 0.93
C GLN A 57 -10.13 17.52 2.16
N ILE A 58 -8.98 17.47 2.82
CA ILE A 58 -8.79 16.68 4.05
C ILE A 58 -9.23 17.53 5.25
N LEU A 59 -10.31 17.13 5.92
CA LEU A 59 -10.81 17.81 7.12
C LEU A 59 -10.19 17.23 8.40
N ALA A 60 -9.94 15.92 8.44
CA ALA A 60 -9.21 15.25 9.50
C ALA A 60 -8.49 14.00 8.97
N ASN A 61 -7.28 13.73 9.47
CA ASN A 61 -6.53 12.51 9.17
C ASN A 61 -5.76 12.07 10.42
N LEU A 62 -6.44 11.36 11.32
CA LEU A 62 -5.88 10.90 12.58
C LEU A 62 -5.45 9.44 12.48
N ARG A 63 -4.33 9.11 13.11
CA ARG A 63 -3.76 7.76 13.12
C ARG A 63 -3.18 7.44 14.49
N HIS A 64 -3.38 6.20 14.93
CA HIS A 64 -2.68 5.64 16.08
C HIS A 64 -2.03 4.30 15.70
N THR A 65 -0.74 4.17 15.96
CA THR A 65 0.05 2.98 15.61
C THR A 65 0.25 2.10 16.83
N PHE A 66 -0.01 0.80 16.70
CA PHE A 66 0.45 -0.19 17.65
C PHE A 66 1.92 -0.53 17.38
N VAL A 67 2.79 -0.16 18.31
CA VAL A 67 4.24 -0.44 18.27
C VAL A 67 4.54 -1.59 19.21
N SER A 68 5.05 -2.70 18.66
CA SER A 68 5.51 -3.85 19.44
C SER A 68 6.97 -3.65 19.90
N PRO A 69 7.40 -4.24 21.02
CA PRO A 69 8.79 -4.18 21.47
C PRO A 69 9.78 -4.64 20.37
N PRO A 70 11.01 -4.10 20.33
CA PRO A 70 12.04 -4.55 19.38
C PRO A 70 12.22 -6.08 19.38
N GLY A 71 12.44 -6.66 18.21
CA GLY A 71 12.56 -8.12 18.03
C GLY A 71 11.22 -8.86 17.97
N THR A 72 10.09 -8.21 18.23
CA THR A 72 8.75 -8.83 18.19
C THR A 72 7.88 -8.26 17.07
N GLY A 73 7.02 -9.11 16.49
CA GLY A 73 5.97 -8.69 15.55
C GLY A 73 4.65 -8.42 16.28
N PHE A 74 3.75 -7.65 15.66
CA PHE A 74 2.42 -7.42 16.20
C PHE A 74 1.50 -8.63 15.98
N LEU A 75 0.86 -9.09 17.06
CA LEU A 75 -0.07 -10.22 17.00
C LEU A 75 -1.51 -9.74 16.72
N PRO A 76 -2.31 -10.48 15.92
CA PRO A 76 -3.68 -10.07 15.60
C PRO A 76 -4.56 -9.78 16.81
N LYS A 77 -4.41 -10.56 17.90
CA LYS A 77 -5.17 -10.39 19.15
C LYS A 77 -4.89 -9.05 19.82
N ASP A 78 -3.61 -8.69 19.94
CA ASP A 78 -3.16 -7.50 20.64
C ASP A 78 -3.44 -6.24 19.80
N THR A 79 -3.26 -6.35 18.49
CA THR A 79 -3.66 -5.28 17.56
C THR A 79 -5.17 -5.03 17.60
N ALA A 80 -5.99 -6.07 17.66
CA ALA A 80 -7.44 -5.92 17.80
C ALA A 80 -7.82 -5.28 19.14
N ALA A 81 -7.15 -5.65 20.24
CA ALA A 81 -7.35 -5.02 21.55
C ALA A 81 -6.99 -3.52 21.51
N HIS A 82 -5.89 -3.18 20.85
CA HIS A 82 -5.50 -1.81 20.59
C HIS A 82 -6.59 -1.06 19.78
N HIS A 83 -7.11 -1.63 18.69
CA HIS A 83 -8.16 -0.99 17.90
C HIS A 83 -9.43 -0.72 18.70
N ARG A 84 -9.91 -1.70 19.48
CA ARG A 84 -11.07 -1.54 20.37
C ARG A 84 -10.87 -0.42 21.40
N ARG A 85 -9.66 -0.26 21.92
CA ARG A 85 -9.33 0.78 22.90
C ARG A 85 -9.35 2.20 22.31
N TRP A 86 -8.99 2.34 21.03
CA TRP A 86 -8.73 3.63 20.41
C TRP A 86 -9.81 4.11 19.44
N VAL A 87 -10.56 3.23 18.78
CA VAL A 87 -11.45 3.59 17.66
C VAL A 87 -12.45 4.70 18.02
N VAL A 88 -13.14 4.59 19.14
CA VAL A 88 -14.11 5.61 19.59
C VAL A 88 -13.44 6.95 19.88
N ARG A 89 -12.24 6.93 20.45
CA ARG A 89 -11.47 8.14 20.78
C ARG A 89 -11.04 8.86 19.50
N LEU A 90 -10.51 8.12 18.52
CA LEU A 90 -10.09 8.68 17.24
C LEU A 90 -11.27 9.24 16.45
N VAL A 91 -12.42 8.55 16.42
CA VAL A 91 -13.63 9.07 15.76
C VAL A 91 -14.08 10.39 16.38
N ARG A 92 -14.16 10.48 17.71
CA ARG A 92 -14.52 11.72 18.41
C ARG A 92 -13.54 12.86 18.13
N GLN A 93 -12.24 12.56 18.12
CA GLN A 93 -11.20 13.54 17.81
C GLN A 93 -11.27 14.01 16.36
N ALA A 94 -11.49 13.10 15.41
CA ALA A 94 -11.60 13.41 13.98
C ALA A 94 -12.80 14.31 13.71
N MET A 95 -13.97 13.98 14.27
CA MET A 95 -15.18 14.82 14.17
C MET A 95 -14.95 16.22 14.73
N LYS A 96 -14.28 16.33 15.90
CA LYS A 96 -13.95 17.62 16.52
C LYS A 96 -12.97 18.43 15.65
N GLN A 97 -11.96 17.78 15.07
CA GLN A 97 -10.98 18.44 14.20
C GLN A 97 -11.61 18.92 12.89
N ALA A 98 -12.46 18.08 12.27
CA ALA A 98 -13.13 18.39 11.01
C ALA A 98 -14.19 19.49 11.16
N LYS A 99 -14.73 19.70 12.37
CA LYS A 99 -15.79 20.68 12.67
C LYS A 99 -17.05 20.47 11.80
N VAL A 100 -17.38 19.22 11.52
CA VAL A 100 -18.57 18.81 10.75
C VAL A 100 -19.66 18.33 11.70
N ARG A 101 -20.93 18.53 11.33
CA ARG A 101 -22.07 17.95 12.06
C ARG A 101 -22.39 16.57 11.50
N LEU A 102 -23.14 15.76 12.26
CA LEU A 102 -23.51 14.41 11.83
C LEU A 102 -24.42 14.44 10.60
N GLU A 103 -25.30 15.43 10.52
CA GLU A 103 -26.21 15.66 9.41
C GLU A 103 -25.47 15.87 8.08
N ASP A 104 -24.29 16.49 8.14
CA ASP A 104 -23.48 16.85 6.97
C ASP A 104 -22.68 15.65 6.40
N ILE A 105 -22.61 14.51 7.11
CA ILE A 105 -21.93 13.30 6.62
C ILE A 105 -22.83 12.58 5.62
N ASP A 106 -22.29 12.22 4.44
CA ASP A 106 -23.03 11.47 3.43
C ASP A 106 -22.89 9.95 3.63
N CYS A 107 -21.70 9.46 3.95
CA CYS A 107 -21.47 8.03 4.14
C CYS A 107 -20.34 7.70 5.12
N ILE A 108 -20.39 6.47 5.65
CA ILE A 108 -19.36 5.88 6.49
C ILE A 108 -18.67 4.78 5.71
N CYS A 109 -17.36 4.92 5.54
CA CYS A 109 -16.51 4.01 4.80
C CYS A 109 -15.64 3.24 5.80
N TYR A 110 -15.41 1.94 5.54
CA TYR A 110 -14.51 1.14 6.37
C TYR A 110 -13.75 0.13 5.53
N THR A 111 -12.58 -0.27 6.01
CA THR A 111 -11.79 -1.31 5.35
C THR A 111 -12.47 -2.66 5.52
N LYS A 112 -13.01 -3.21 4.44
CA LYS A 112 -13.62 -4.55 4.42
C LYS A 112 -12.57 -5.66 4.31
N GLY A 113 -11.43 -5.34 3.68
CA GLY A 113 -10.27 -6.21 3.55
C GLY A 113 -9.46 -5.89 2.29
N PRO A 114 -8.36 -6.62 2.02
CA PRO A 114 -7.76 -7.64 2.88
C PRO A 114 -7.12 -7.06 4.15
N GLY A 115 -6.72 -7.94 5.09
CA GLY A 115 -6.06 -7.54 6.34
C GLY A 115 -6.16 -8.60 7.43
N MET A 116 -5.63 -8.29 8.62
CA MET A 116 -5.72 -9.16 9.79
C MET A 116 -7.17 -9.27 10.27
N GLY A 117 -7.68 -10.51 10.37
CA GLY A 117 -9.11 -10.75 10.65
C GLY A 117 -9.64 -10.11 11.94
N ALA A 118 -8.92 -10.24 13.06
CA ALA A 118 -9.39 -9.69 14.34
C ALA A 118 -9.36 -8.14 14.41
N PRO A 119 -8.31 -7.45 13.91
CA PRO A 119 -8.32 -6.00 13.68
C PRO A 119 -9.45 -5.52 12.77
N LEU A 120 -9.61 -6.14 11.59
CA LEU A 120 -10.69 -5.81 10.65
C LEU A 120 -12.07 -5.94 11.30
N GLY A 121 -12.31 -7.04 12.02
CA GLY A 121 -13.56 -7.24 12.75
C GLY A 121 -13.84 -6.15 13.79
N SER A 122 -12.80 -5.64 14.45
CA SER A 122 -12.94 -4.55 15.43
C SER A 122 -13.36 -3.24 14.75
N VAL A 123 -12.82 -2.94 13.56
CA VAL A 123 -13.19 -1.75 12.79
C VAL A 123 -14.55 -1.88 12.11
N ALA A 124 -14.86 -3.04 11.54
CA ALA A 124 -16.15 -3.29 10.91
C ALA A 124 -17.32 -3.15 11.92
N ILE A 125 -17.15 -3.66 13.15
CA ILE A 125 -18.15 -3.46 14.22
C ILE A 125 -18.32 -1.98 14.52
N ALA A 126 -17.23 -1.22 14.68
CA ALA A 126 -17.31 0.21 14.94
C ALA A 126 -18.03 0.95 13.81
N ALA A 127 -17.69 0.68 12.54
CA ALA A 127 -18.32 1.31 11.38
C ALA A 127 -19.82 1.00 11.28
N ARG A 128 -20.22 -0.26 11.50
CA ARG A 128 -21.63 -0.68 11.55
C ARG A 128 -22.41 0.00 12.66
N THR A 129 -21.79 0.15 13.84
CA THR A 129 -22.41 0.84 14.96
C THR A 129 -22.62 2.33 14.63
N LEU A 130 -21.61 2.99 14.05
CA LEU A 130 -21.74 4.39 13.64
C LEU A 130 -22.80 4.57 12.55
N SER A 131 -22.84 3.68 11.55
CA SER A 131 -23.83 3.76 10.45
C SER A 131 -25.26 3.68 10.97
N GLN A 132 -25.54 2.75 11.90
CA GLN A 132 -26.87 2.62 12.51
C GLN A 132 -27.20 3.78 13.46
N LEU A 133 -26.23 4.28 14.24
CA LEU A 133 -26.46 5.39 15.18
C LEU A 133 -26.65 6.74 14.49
N TRP A 134 -25.97 6.95 13.37
CA TRP A 134 -25.99 8.21 12.61
C TRP A 134 -26.96 8.18 11.44
N ASP A 135 -27.60 7.03 11.20
CA ASP A 135 -28.49 6.77 10.06
C ASP A 135 -27.82 7.14 8.71
N LYS A 136 -26.61 6.62 8.50
CA LYS A 136 -25.80 6.89 7.31
C LYS A 136 -25.46 5.61 6.54
N PRO A 137 -25.46 5.64 5.19
CA PRO A 137 -24.97 4.56 4.35
C PRO A 137 -23.58 4.06 4.77
N LEU A 138 -23.40 2.75 4.67
CA LEU A 138 -22.14 2.08 4.99
C LEU A 138 -21.50 1.56 3.71
N VAL A 139 -20.20 1.81 3.53
CA VAL A 139 -19.44 1.42 2.34
C VAL A 139 -18.22 0.60 2.76
N GLY A 140 -18.21 -0.67 2.36
CA GLY A 140 -17.06 -1.55 2.52
C GLY A 140 -16.03 -1.32 1.42
N VAL A 141 -14.84 -0.91 1.81
CA VAL A 141 -13.76 -0.52 0.89
C VAL A 141 -12.68 -1.60 0.84
N ASN A 142 -12.20 -1.91 -0.36
CA ASN A 142 -11.00 -2.73 -0.54
C ASN A 142 -9.76 -1.89 -0.15
N HIS A 143 -8.95 -2.42 0.76
CA HIS A 143 -7.75 -1.73 1.28
C HIS A 143 -6.75 -1.34 0.17
N CYS A 144 -6.52 -2.23 -0.79
CA CYS A 144 -5.59 -2.00 -1.91
C CYS A 144 -6.13 -0.89 -2.83
N VAL A 145 -7.43 -0.89 -3.11
CA VAL A 145 -8.09 0.17 -3.90
C VAL A 145 -8.01 1.51 -3.18
N GLY A 146 -8.15 1.52 -1.84
CA GLY A 146 -7.93 2.72 -1.03
C GLY A 146 -6.55 3.36 -1.30
N HIS A 147 -5.49 2.56 -1.25
CA HIS A 147 -4.13 3.01 -1.58
C HIS A 147 -4.02 3.54 -3.01
N ILE A 148 -4.59 2.83 -3.99
CA ILE A 148 -4.52 3.22 -5.41
C ILE A 148 -5.23 4.55 -5.66
N GLU A 149 -6.49 4.69 -5.25
CA GLU A 149 -7.29 5.88 -5.53
C GLU A 149 -6.74 7.11 -4.80
N MET A 150 -6.30 6.95 -3.54
CA MET A 150 -5.64 8.04 -2.83
C MET A 150 -4.34 8.45 -3.51
N GLY A 151 -3.53 7.48 -3.96
CA GLY A 151 -2.32 7.75 -4.73
C GLY A 151 -2.62 8.56 -5.98
N ARG A 152 -3.57 8.11 -6.81
CA ARG A 152 -4.02 8.81 -8.01
C ARG A 152 -4.48 10.24 -7.71
N ALA A 153 -5.31 10.43 -6.69
CA ALA A 153 -5.88 11.72 -6.33
C ALA A 153 -4.82 12.72 -5.85
N ILE A 154 -3.81 12.27 -5.09
CA ILE A 154 -2.77 13.15 -4.54
C ILE A 154 -1.67 13.44 -5.55
N THR A 155 -1.28 12.45 -6.36
CA THR A 155 -0.16 12.60 -7.28
C THR A 155 -0.57 13.05 -8.68
N GLY A 156 -1.86 12.96 -9.02
CA GLY A 156 -2.36 13.22 -10.37
C GLY A 156 -2.04 12.11 -11.38
N ALA A 157 -1.71 10.90 -10.92
CA ALA A 157 -1.46 9.78 -11.81
C ALA A 157 -2.77 9.34 -12.50
N GLU A 158 -2.79 9.31 -13.84
CA GLU A 158 -4.01 9.11 -14.62
C GLU A 158 -4.26 7.64 -14.96
N ASN A 159 -3.25 6.91 -15.44
CA ASN A 159 -3.38 5.48 -15.74
C ASN A 159 -2.07 4.73 -15.47
N PRO A 160 -1.62 4.68 -14.20
CA PRO A 160 -0.35 4.06 -13.86
C PRO A 160 -0.44 2.54 -13.77
N VAL A 161 0.68 1.88 -14.00
CA VAL A 161 0.98 0.60 -13.34
C VAL A 161 1.26 0.90 -11.88
N VAL A 162 0.56 0.25 -10.98
CA VAL A 162 0.69 0.43 -9.54
C VAL A 162 1.59 -0.66 -8.97
N LEU A 163 2.69 -0.26 -8.33
CA LEU A 163 3.44 -1.13 -7.45
C LEU A 163 2.92 -0.95 -6.01
N TYR A 164 2.15 -1.92 -5.52
CA TYR A 164 1.64 -1.93 -4.15
C TYR A 164 2.55 -2.77 -3.25
N VAL A 165 3.32 -2.10 -2.39
CA VAL A 165 4.31 -2.72 -1.48
C VAL A 165 4.09 -2.28 -0.04
N SER A 166 3.59 -3.20 0.78
CA SER A 166 3.31 -3.00 2.19
C SER A 166 3.92 -4.13 3.05
N GLY A 167 3.70 -4.06 4.37
CA GLY A 167 4.06 -5.17 5.26
C GLY A 167 3.32 -6.48 4.96
N GLY A 168 2.15 -6.41 4.32
CA GLY A 168 1.29 -7.56 4.03
C GLY A 168 1.09 -7.87 2.55
N ASN A 169 1.47 -6.96 1.64
CA ASN A 169 1.21 -7.09 0.22
C ASN A 169 2.43 -6.71 -0.63
N THR A 170 2.59 -7.41 -1.74
CA THR A 170 3.52 -7.04 -2.83
C THR A 170 2.86 -7.45 -4.13
N GLN A 171 2.33 -6.48 -4.86
CA GLN A 171 1.52 -6.70 -6.05
C GLN A 171 1.81 -5.63 -7.10
N VAL A 172 1.83 -6.03 -8.36
CA VAL A 172 1.84 -5.15 -9.52
C VAL A 172 0.44 -5.16 -10.12
N ILE A 173 -0.23 -4.02 -10.07
CA ILE A 173 -1.64 -3.86 -10.41
C ILE A 173 -1.76 -2.88 -11.56
N ALA A 174 -2.62 -3.15 -12.53
CA ALA A 174 -2.99 -2.14 -13.52
C ALA A 174 -4.49 -2.18 -13.80
N TYR A 175 -5.04 -1.04 -14.23
CA TYR A 175 -6.43 -0.96 -14.61
C TYR A 175 -6.62 -1.54 -16.02
N SER A 176 -7.46 -2.56 -16.15
CA SER A 176 -7.72 -3.21 -17.45
C SER A 176 -9.09 -3.87 -17.48
N ALA A 177 -9.83 -3.61 -18.57
CA ALA A 177 -11.18 -4.11 -18.79
C ALA A 177 -12.09 -3.86 -17.58
N GLN A 178 -12.17 -2.58 -17.21
CA GLN A 178 -12.98 -2.03 -16.14
C GLN A 178 -12.66 -2.55 -14.72
N ARG A 179 -11.45 -3.07 -14.49
CA ARG A 179 -11.06 -3.66 -13.21
C ARG A 179 -9.61 -3.40 -12.89
N TYR A 180 -9.29 -3.26 -11.61
CA TYR A 180 -7.93 -3.43 -11.13
C TYR A 180 -7.53 -4.91 -11.17
N ARG A 181 -6.52 -5.23 -11.99
CA ARG A 181 -6.01 -6.59 -12.17
C ARG A 181 -4.59 -6.70 -11.64
N ILE A 182 -4.31 -7.81 -10.97
CA ILE A 182 -2.96 -8.17 -10.53
C ILE A 182 -2.26 -8.85 -11.72
N PHE A 183 -1.16 -8.25 -12.18
CA PHE A 183 -0.30 -8.78 -13.24
C PHE A 183 0.86 -9.59 -12.68
N GLY A 184 1.29 -9.27 -11.45
CA GLY A 184 2.31 -10.00 -10.73
C GLY A 184 2.14 -9.82 -9.22
N GLU A 185 2.51 -10.83 -8.44
CA GLU A 185 2.48 -10.75 -6.98
C GLU A 185 3.60 -11.54 -6.31
N ALA A 186 3.80 -11.31 -5.01
CA ALA A 186 4.66 -12.17 -4.22
C ALA A 186 4.01 -13.56 -4.06
N LEU A 187 4.78 -14.60 -4.40
CA LEU A 187 4.38 -16.00 -4.29
C LEU A 187 4.38 -16.52 -2.86
N ASP A 188 5.08 -15.83 -1.95
CA ASP A 188 5.26 -16.24 -0.56
C ASP A 188 4.93 -15.14 0.46
N ILE A 189 5.92 -14.36 0.89
CA ILE A 189 5.78 -13.26 1.85
C ILE A 189 5.87 -11.93 1.12
N ALA A 190 5.25 -10.87 1.65
CA ALA A 190 5.44 -9.53 1.10
C ALA A 190 6.87 -9.00 1.38
N VAL A 191 7.35 -8.09 0.53
CA VAL A 191 8.66 -7.44 0.69
C VAL A 191 8.77 -6.69 2.02
N GLY A 192 7.69 -6.03 2.47
CA GLY A 192 7.67 -5.38 3.78
C GLY A 192 7.77 -6.39 4.93
N ASN A 193 7.19 -7.58 4.80
CA ASN A 193 7.37 -8.65 5.78
C ASN A 193 8.80 -9.17 5.81
N CYS A 194 9.45 -9.29 4.65
CA CYS A 194 10.86 -9.65 4.53
C CYS A 194 11.74 -8.65 5.29
N LEU A 195 11.55 -7.36 5.04
CA LEU A 195 12.25 -6.28 5.74
C LEU A 195 11.99 -6.32 7.26
N ASP A 196 10.73 -6.43 7.69
CA ASP A 196 10.37 -6.46 9.12
C ASP A 196 10.91 -7.69 9.85
N ARG A 197 11.00 -8.85 9.17
CA ARG A 197 11.61 -10.06 9.74
C ARG A 197 13.12 -9.92 9.87
N PHE A 198 13.77 -9.42 8.84
CA PHE A 198 15.20 -9.17 8.86
C PHE A 198 15.59 -8.15 9.94
N ALA A 199 14.82 -7.06 10.08
CA ALA A 199 15.00 -6.08 11.15
C ALA A 199 14.98 -6.71 12.54
N ARG A 200 14.06 -7.66 12.78
CA ARG A 200 13.96 -8.37 14.06
C ARG A 200 15.18 -9.23 14.35
N VAL A 201 15.71 -9.93 13.35
CA VAL A 201 16.91 -10.76 13.52
C VAL A 201 18.12 -9.92 13.91
N LEU A 202 18.23 -8.71 13.38
CA LEU A 202 19.33 -7.79 13.73
C LEU A 202 19.02 -6.88 14.94
N HIS A 203 17.93 -7.13 15.67
CA HIS A 203 17.48 -6.28 16.78
C HIS A 203 17.38 -4.79 16.40
N ILE A 204 16.97 -4.48 15.17
CA ILE A 204 16.67 -3.12 14.71
C ILE A 204 15.35 -2.65 15.35
N SER A 205 15.28 -1.36 15.71
CA SER A 205 14.09 -0.76 16.33
C SER A 205 12.87 -0.85 15.42
N ASN A 206 11.69 -1.07 16.01
CA ASN A 206 10.40 -0.98 15.33
C ASN A 206 9.85 0.46 15.26
N ASP A 207 10.53 1.43 15.90
CA ASP A 207 10.15 2.84 15.96
C ASP A 207 11.10 3.70 15.10
N PRO A 208 10.62 4.53 14.17
CA PRO A 208 9.21 4.72 13.78
C PRO A 208 8.63 3.55 12.95
N ALA A 209 9.48 2.84 12.21
CA ALA A 209 9.16 1.61 11.50
C ALA A 209 10.43 0.79 11.22
N PRO A 210 10.36 -0.55 11.18
CA PRO A 210 11.53 -1.40 10.91
C PRO A 210 12.13 -1.13 9.52
N GLY A 211 11.30 -1.03 8.48
CA GLY A 211 11.74 -0.70 7.12
C GLY A 211 12.47 0.64 7.00
N TYR A 212 12.00 1.68 7.69
CA TYR A 212 12.68 2.98 7.76
C TYR A 212 14.06 2.87 8.41
N ASN A 213 14.17 2.12 9.52
CA ASN A 213 15.44 1.94 10.21
C ASN A 213 16.43 1.09 9.39
N ILE A 214 15.95 0.11 8.61
CA ILE A 214 16.78 -0.60 7.62
C ILE A 214 17.32 0.38 6.59
N GLU A 215 16.48 1.28 6.07
CA GLU A 215 16.89 2.30 5.10
C GLU A 215 17.98 3.24 5.64
N GLN A 216 17.83 3.73 6.87
CA GLN A 216 18.87 4.59 7.46
C GLN A 216 20.20 3.87 7.67
N LEU A 217 20.18 2.55 7.91
CA LEU A 217 21.39 1.74 8.01
C LEU A 217 21.97 1.41 6.63
N ALA A 218 21.13 1.12 5.64
CA ALA A 218 21.53 0.84 4.27
C ALA A 218 22.33 2.00 3.65
N LYS A 219 21.99 3.26 3.98
CA LYS A 219 22.74 4.46 3.56
C LYS A 219 24.22 4.46 4.00
N LYS A 220 24.59 3.63 4.98
CA LYS A 220 25.96 3.50 5.51
C LYS A 220 26.67 2.23 5.01
N GLY A 221 25.97 1.35 4.30
CA GLY A 221 26.55 0.16 3.70
C GLY A 221 27.18 0.47 2.34
N ASN A 222 28.21 -0.26 1.98
CA ASN A 222 28.93 -0.10 0.70
C ASN A 222 29.36 -1.43 0.08
N VAL A 223 29.18 -2.56 0.77
CA VAL A 223 29.48 -3.90 0.25
C VAL A 223 28.19 -4.59 -0.21
N LEU A 224 28.13 -4.94 -1.50
CA LEU A 224 27.07 -5.77 -2.06
C LEU A 224 27.44 -7.25 -1.94
N LEU A 225 26.67 -8.02 -1.17
CA LEU A 225 26.87 -9.46 -1.02
C LEU A 225 25.93 -10.25 -1.92
N GLU A 226 26.29 -11.48 -2.25
CA GLU A 226 25.45 -12.34 -3.06
C GLU A 226 24.21 -12.82 -2.29
N LEU A 227 23.04 -12.42 -2.78
CA LEU A 227 21.73 -12.94 -2.38
C LEU A 227 21.03 -13.58 -3.58
N PRO A 228 20.15 -14.59 -3.37
CA PRO A 228 19.35 -15.14 -4.45
C PRO A 228 18.50 -14.06 -5.14
N TYR A 229 18.44 -14.09 -6.47
CA TYR A 229 17.58 -13.21 -7.26
C TYR A 229 16.39 -14.00 -7.82
N ALA A 230 15.21 -13.83 -7.20
CA ALA A 230 14.09 -14.76 -7.37
C ALA A 230 12.86 -14.13 -8.06
N VAL A 231 13.02 -13.73 -9.32
CA VAL A 231 11.93 -13.27 -10.20
C VAL A 231 11.43 -14.41 -11.10
N LYS A 232 10.11 -14.57 -11.22
CA LYS A 232 9.45 -15.57 -12.08
C LYS A 232 8.37 -14.89 -12.93
N GLY A 233 8.70 -14.49 -14.16
CA GLY A 233 7.78 -13.69 -14.96
C GLY A 233 7.52 -12.33 -14.30
N MET A 234 6.28 -12.04 -13.92
CA MET A 234 5.95 -10.82 -13.17
C MET A 234 5.81 -11.08 -11.65
N ASP A 235 6.03 -12.32 -11.21
CA ASP A 235 5.96 -12.70 -9.80
C ASP A 235 7.33 -12.69 -9.13
N VAL A 236 7.34 -12.55 -7.80
CA VAL A 236 8.55 -12.51 -6.96
C VAL A 236 8.44 -13.45 -5.77
N SER A 237 9.57 -13.88 -5.22
CA SER A 237 9.64 -14.67 -3.98
C SER A 237 10.74 -14.14 -3.07
N PHE A 238 10.42 -13.91 -1.80
CA PHE A 238 11.34 -13.29 -0.85
C PHE A 238 11.80 -14.23 0.27
N SER A 239 11.18 -15.40 0.46
CA SER A 239 11.50 -16.28 1.59
C SER A 239 12.92 -16.86 1.53
N GLY A 240 13.40 -17.21 0.33
CA GLY A 240 14.76 -17.69 0.14
C GLY A 240 15.82 -16.62 0.40
N ILE A 241 15.51 -15.38 -0.01
CA ILE A 241 16.35 -14.19 0.23
C ILE A 241 16.41 -13.92 1.74
N LEU A 242 15.27 -13.94 2.41
CA LEU A 242 15.16 -13.78 3.85
C LEU A 242 15.99 -14.84 4.58
N ALA A 243 15.84 -16.12 4.23
CA ALA A 243 16.59 -17.19 4.88
C ALA A 243 18.11 -17.01 4.74
N ARG A 244 18.58 -16.60 3.55
CA ARG A 244 20.00 -16.34 3.29
C ARG A 244 20.52 -15.15 4.11
N VAL A 245 19.78 -14.04 4.14
CA VAL A 245 20.22 -12.84 4.88
C VAL A 245 20.11 -13.05 6.41
N GLU A 246 19.15 -13.86 6.89
CA GLU A 246 19.06 -14.29 8.29
C GLU A 246 20.27 -15.15 8.69
N GLU A 247 20.76 -16.02 7.80
CA GLU A 247 22.01 -16.77 8.02
C GLU A 247 23.23 -15.84 8.14
N MET A 248 23.34 -14.85 7.24
CA MET A 248 24.41 -13.85 7.30
C MET A 248 24.36 -13.02 8.59
N ALA A 249 23.16 -12.61 9.03
CA ALA A 249 22.97 -11.88 10.26
C ALA A 249 23.44 -12.68 11.50
N LYS A 250 23.16 -13.99 11.55
CA LYS A 250 23.67 -14.85 12.63
C LYS A 250 25.20 -14.97 12.63
N LYS A 251 25.83 -15.03 11.45
CA LYS A 251 27.30 -15.02 11.32
C LYS A 251 27.90 -13.70 11.82
N LEU A 252 27.24 -12.58 11.53
CA LEU A 252 27.62 -11.26 12.03
C LEU A 252 27.60 -11.22 13.56
N GLU A 253 26.54 -11.73 14.19
CA GLU A 253 26.41 -11.79 15.66
C GLU A 253 27.49 -12.68 16.29
N ALA A 254 27.73 -13.86 15.71
CA ALA A 254 28.77 -14.79 16.17
C ALA A 254 30.20 -14.21 16.05
N SER A 255 30.39 -13.21 15.19
CA SER A 255 31.67 -12.56 14.90
C SER A 255 31.84 -11.21 15.63
N ASN A 256 31.08 -10.96 16.71
CA ASN A 256 31.10 -9.70 17.47
C ASN A 256 30.81 -8.44 16.62
N GLY A 257 29.94 -8.56 15.60
CA GLY A 257 29.43 -7.41 14.85
C GLY A 257 30.22 -7.05 13.58
N SER A 258 31.20 -7.86 13.18
CA SER A 258 31.82 -7.78 11.85
C SER A 258 32.49 -9.09 11.46
N TRP A 259 32.47 -9.46 10.18
CA TRP A 259 33.30 -10.56 9.67
C TRP A 259 33.97 -10.18 8.36
N LEU A 260 35.11 -10.78 8.04
CA LEU A 260 35.78 -10.60 6.75
C LEU A 260 35.14 -11.53 5.72
N ASP A 261 34.83 -10.98 4.55
CA ASP A 261 34.45 -11.79 3.40
C ASP A 261 35.61 -12.74 3.02
N PRO A 262 35.41 -14.07 3.01
CA PRO A 262 36.45 -15.01 2.63
C PRO A 262 36.98 -14.82 1.20
N GLU A 263 36.18 -14.27 0.29
CA GLU A 263 36.54 -14.14 -1.13
C GLU A 263 37.28 -12.84 -1.44
N THR A 264 36.81 -11.71 -0.89
CA THR A 264 37.42 -10.40 -1.16
C THR A 264 38.46 -10.00 -0.12
N ASN A 265 38.30 -10.43 1.14
CA ASN A 265 39.19 -10.18 2.29
C ASN A 265 39.66 -8.72 2.46
N THR A 266 38.87 -7.75 2.01
CA THR A 266 39.27 -6.33 1.93
C THR A 266 38.66 -5.45 3.01
N ALA A 267 37.44 -5.74 3.47
CA ALA A 267 36.75 -4.97 4.50
C ALA A 267 35.85 -5.82 5.40
N PRO A 268 35.70 -5.46 6.69
CA PRO A 268 34.73 -6.09 7.57
C PRO A 268 33.30 -5.80 7.12
N ILE A 269 32.54 -6.85 6.86
CA ILE A 269 31.10 -6.76 6.56
C ILE A 269 30.36 -6.37 7.82
N THR A 270 29.52 -5.34 7.70
CA THR A 270 28.76 -4.77 8.80
C THR A 270 27.26 -5.04 8.69
N LYS A 271 26.55 -4.69 9.76
CA LYS A 271 25.08 -4.62 9.76
C LYS A 271 24.52 -3.72 8.66
N SER A 272 25.20 -2.61 8.35
CA SER A 272 24.81 -1.66 7.33
C SER A 272 24.92 -2.26 5.93
N ASP A 273 25.95 -3.07 5.67
CA ASP A 273 26.14 -3.76 4.39
C ASP A 273 25.07 -4.80 4.11
N LEU A 274 24.59 -5.50 5.15
CA LEU A 274 23.45 -6.41 5.01
C LEU A 274 22.15 -5.66 4.71
N CYS A 275 21.93 -4.51 5.32
CA CYS A 275 20.77 -3.66 5.02
C CYS A 275 20.82 -3.14 3.58
N PHE A 276 21.99 -2.66 3.15
CA PHE A 276 22.25 -2.22 1.78
C PHE A 276 22.01 -3.35 0.77
N THR A 277 22.68 -4.50 0.96
CA THR A 277 22.57 -5.66 0.08
C THR A 277 21.12 -6.13 -0.06
N LEU A 278 20.38 -6.21 1.05
CA LEU A 278 18.98 -6.62 1.02
C LEU A 278 18.13 -5.66 0.21
N GLN A 279 18.29 -4.34 0.42
CA GLN A 279 17.54 -3.33 -0.32
C GLN A 279 17.83 -3.38 -1.82
N GLU A 280 19.10 -3.36 -2.22
CA GLU A 280 19.48 -3.42 -3.64
C GLU A 280 18.89 -4.65 -4.32
N THR A 281 18.97 -5.82 -3.68
CA THR A 281 18.46 -7.08 -4.25
C THR A 281 16.94 -7.04 -4.40
N VAL A 282 16.20 -6.79 -3.32
CA VAL A 282 14.74 -6.90 -3.36
C VAL A 282 14.10 -5.76 -4.16
N PHE A 283 14.68 -4.56 -4.15
CA PHE A 283 14.15 -3.44 -4.93
C PHE A 283 14.45 -3.60 -6.42
N ALA A 284 15.61 -4.12 -6.81
CA ALA A 284 15.86 -4.47 -8.21
C ALA A 284 14.82 -5.47 -8.74
N MET A 285 14.46 -6.48 -7.94
CA MET A 285 13.40 -7.43 -8.31
C MET A 285 12.04 -6.75 -8.51
N LEU A 286 11.68 -5.80 -7.63
CA LEU A 286 10.43 -5.03 -7.75
C LEU A 286 10.42 -4.14 -8.99
N VAL A 287 11.54 -3.50 -9.31
CA VAL A 287 11.72 -2.69 -10.52
C VAL A 287 11.53 -3.56 -11.76
N GLU A 288 12.17 -4.73 -11.81
CA GLU A 288 12.07 -5.66 -12.95
C GLU A 288 10.62 -6.10 -13.22
N ILE A 289 9.89 -6.55 -12.19
CA ILE A 289 8.49 -6.98 -12.40
C ILE A 289 7.57 -5.82 -12.76
N THR A 290 7.85 -4.61 -12.26
CA THR A 290 7.08 -3.41 -12.57
C THR A 290 7.32 -3.00 -14.02
N GLU A 291 8.57 -3.01 -14.47
CA GLU A 291 8.94 -2.75 -15.86
C GLU A 291 8.27 -3.74 -16.82
N ARG A 292 8.30 -5.05 -16.49
CA ARG A 292 7.62 -6.09 -17.28
C ARG A 292 6.13 -5.80 -17.43
N ALA A 293 5.47 -5.38 -16.34
CA ALA A 293 4.06 -5.03 -16.38
C ALA A 293 3.80 -3.75 -17.20
N MET A 294 4.64 -2.71 -17.06
CA MET A 294 4.55 -1.50 -17.89
C MET A 294 4.63 -1.82 -19.37
N ALA A 295 5.60 -2.65 -19.78
CA ALA A 295 5.75 -3.08 -21.16
C ALA A 295 4.53 -3.89 -21.63
N HIS A 296 3.98 -4.75 -20.77
CA HIS A 296 2.83 -5.59 -21.11
C HIS A 296 1.54 -4.80 -21.34
N VAL A 297 1.30 -3.73 -20.57
CA VAL A 297 0.07 -2.93 -20.67
C VAL A 297 0.25 -1.62 -21.45
N GLY A 298 1.46 -1.32 -21.92
CA GLY A 298 1.79 -0.07 -22.62
C GLY A 298 1.70 1.18 -21.73
N ALA A 299 1.95 1.05 -20.42
CA ALA A 299 1.90 2.18 -19.51
C ALA A 299 3.23 2.95 -19.48
N VAL A 300 3.12 4.28 -19.33
CA VAL A 300 4.25 5.21 -19.16
C VAL A 300 4.30 5.80 -17.76
N GLN A 301 3.36 5.45 -16.87
CA GLN A 301 3.32 5.94 -15.50
C GLN A 301 3.43 4.77 -14.52
N VAL A 302 4.23 4.94 -13.47
CA VAL A 302 4.27 4.05 -12.30
C VAL A 302 3.74 4.81 -11.10
N LEU A 303 2.89 4.18 -10.31
CA LEU A 303 2.46 4.69 -9.01
C LEU A 303 2.90 3.72 -7.92
N ILE A 304 3.77 4.16 -7.00
CA ILE A 304 4.22 3.36 -5.86
C ILE A 304 3.35 3.71 -4.65
N VAL A 305 2.73 2.68 -4.06
CA VAL A 305 1.85 2.82 -2.88
C VAL A 305 2.16 1.77 -1.82
N GLY A 306 1.65 2.00 -0.60
CA GLY A 306 1.92 1.18 0.58
C GLY A 306 3.18 1.63 1.33
N GLY A 307 3.33 1.13 2.56
CA GLY A 307 4.35 1.64 3.49
C GLY A 307 5.80 1.48 3.03
N VAL A 308 6.12 0.47 2.20
CA VAL A 308 7.47 0.32 1.62
C VAL A 308 7.69 1.33 0.48
N GLY A 309 6.61 1.85 -0.10
CA GLY A 309 6.65 2.92 -1.10
C GLY A 309 7.22 4.24 -0.58
N CYS A 310 7.32 4.44 0.74
CA CYS A 310 8.02 5.58 1.34
C CYS A 310 9.55 5.52 1.16
N ASN A 311 10.11 4.36 0.81
CA ASN A 311 11.56 4.17 0.77
C ASN A 311 12.19 4.95 -0.39
N GLU A 312 13.12 5.86 -0.09
CA GLU A 312 13.74 6.76 -1.05
C GLU A 312 14.56 5.99 -2.08
N ARG A 313 15.22 4.89 -1.67
CA ARG A 313 16.01 4.07 -2.58
C ARG A 313 15.14 3.34 -3.60
N LEU A 314 14.01 2.76 -3.18
CA LEU A 314 13.03 2.15 -4.09
C LEU A 314 12.47 3.19 -5.07
N GLN A 315 12.09 4.38 -4.59
CA GLN A 315 11.61 5.47 -5.45
C GLN A 315 12.67 5.89 -6.47
N GLN A 316 13.93 6.02 -6.05
CA GLN A 316 15.05 6.35 -6.92
C GLN A 316 15.25 5.30 -8.01
N MET A 317 15.32 4.01 -7.65
CA MET A 317 15.52 2.93 -8.62
C MET A 317 14.36 2.83 -9.62
N MET A 318 13.12 3.01 -9.15
CA MET A 318 11.95 3.05 -10.02
C MET A 318 11.94 4.28 -10.93
N GLY A 319 12.40 5.43 -10.43
CA GLY A 319 12.51 6.67 -11.19
C GLY A 319 13.50 6.56 -12.35
N ILE A 320 14.67 5.95 -12.12
CA ILE A 320 15.66 5.67 -13.17
C ILE A 320 15.04 4.78 -14.26
N MET A 321 14.42 3.66 -13.88
CA MET A 321 13.76 2.77 -14.85
C MET A 321 12.64 3.47 -15.62
N ALA A 322 11.81 4.26 -14.95
CA ALA A 322 10.73 4.99 -15.60
C ALA A 322 11.27 6.05 -16.58
N GLU A 323 12.31 6.79 -16.21
CA GLU A 323 12.96 7.81 -17.07
C GLU A 323 13.57 7.19 -18.32
N GLU A 324 14.30 6.08 -18.18
CA GLU A 324 14.89 5.34 -19.31
C GLU A 324 13.84 4.81 -20.30
N ARG A 325 12.59 4.64 -19.86
CA ARG A 325 11.44 4.27 -20.69
C ARG A 325 10.64 5.46 -21.23
N GLY A 326 11.06 6.70 -20.96
CA GLY A 326 10.30 7.91 -21.32
C GLY A 326 9.00 8.08 -20.51
N GLY A 327 8.95 7.51 -19.32
CA GLY A 327 7.82 7.52 -18.41
C GLY A 327 8.01 8.40 -17.17
N SER A 328 7.16 8.20 -16.16
CA SER A 328 7.21 8.94 -14.90
C SER A 328 6.85 8.06 -13.71
N VAL A 329 7.50 8.33 -12.57
CA VAL A 329 7.17 7.70 -11.29
C VAL A 329 6.40 8.69 -10.41
N TYR A 330 5.34 8.19 -9.80
CA TYR A 330 4.55 8.89 -8.80
C TYR A 330 4.63 8.11 -7.49
N ALA A 331 4.90 8.82 -6.40
CA ALA A 331 4.88 8.26 -5.06
C ALA A 331 4.19 9.25 -4.14
N THR A 332 3.51 8.75 -3.11
CA THR A 332 2.94 9.61 -2.08
C THR A 332 3.91 9.80 -0.92
N ASP A 333 3.78 10.91 -0.19
CA ASP A 333 4.53 11.12 1.04
C ASP A 333 4.00 10.24 2.20
N GLU A 334 4.73 10.24 3.33
CA GLU A 334 4.43 9.42 4.51
C GLU A 334 3.01 9.58 5.07
N ARG A 335 2.36 10.72 4.82
CA ARG A 335 0.99 10.99 5.31
C ARG A 335 -0.03 10.07 4.63
N PHE A 336 0.25 9.61 3.42
CA PHE A 336 -0.67 8.83 2.57
C PHE A 336 -0.17 7.41 2.27
N CYS A 337 1.14 7.19 2.17
CA CYS A 337 1.71 5.85 1.93
C CYS A 337 1.45 4.87 3.08
N ILE A 338 1.43 5.37 4.32
CA ILE A 338 1.12 4.56 5.50
C ILE A 338 -0.40 4.52 5.69
N ASP A 339 -0.95 3.33 5.98
CA ASP A 339 -2.37 3.09 6.20
C ASP A 339 -3.05 4.20 7.02
N ASN A 340 -4.10 4.78 6.44
CA ASN A 340 -4.78 5.96 6.96
C ASN A 340 -6.28 5.91 6.65
N GLY A 341 -7.09 6.66 7.41
CA GLY A 341 -8.53 6.63 7.21
C GLY A 341 -9.00 7.42 5.99
N ILE A 342 -8.21 8.37 5.49
CA ILE A 342 -8.63 9.20 4.35
C ILE A 342 -8.63 8.42 3.03
N MET A 343 -7.73 7.45 2.85
CA MET A 343 -7.73 6.61 1.65
C MET A 343 -9.01 5.76 1.54
N ILE A 344 -9.52 5.33 2.70
CA ILE A 344 -10.77 4.60 2.83
C ILE A 344 -11.97 5.52 2.63
N ALA A 345 -11.94 6.72 3.21
CA ALA A 345 -12.97 7.73 2.99
C ALA A 345 -13.07 8.11 1.50
N HIS A 346 -11.94 8.26 0.82
CA HIS A 346 -11.89 8.65 -0.59
C HIS A 346 -12.42 7.58 -1.52
N ALA A 347 -11.86 6.37 -1.48
CA ALA A 347 -12.32 5.27 -2.32
C ALA A 347 -13.78 4.90 -2.03
N GLY A 348 -14.20 4.95 -0.76
CA GLY A 348 -15.60 4.71 -0.38
C GLY A 348 -16.55 5.82 -0.84
N LEU A 349 -16.13 7.08 -0.84
CA LEU A 349 -16.92 8.18 -1.40
C LEU A 349 -17.07 8.08 -2.92
N LEU A 350 -16.00 7.69 -3.63
CA LEU A 350 -16.05 7.43 -5.08
C LEU A 350 -17.06 6.31 -5.38
N ALA A 351 -16.99 5.20 -4.64
CA ALA A 351 -17.92 4.09 -4.74
C ALA A 351 -19.37 4.51 -4.47
N HIS A 352 -19.60 5.25 -3.39
CA HIS A 352 -20.93 5.71 -2.99
C HIS A 352 -21.58 6.60 -4.06
N LYS A 353 -20.80 7.50 -4.66
CA LYS A 353 -21.27 8.35 -5.77
C LYS A 353 -21.68 7.56 -7.02
N MET A 354 -21.14 6.36 -7.19
CA MET A 354 -21.54 5.43 -8.25
C MET A 354 -22.72 4.53 -7.83
N GLY A 355 -23.33 4.79 -6.68
CA GLY A 355 -24.48 4.04 -6.16
C GLY A 355 -24.12 2.79 -5.36
N PHE A 356 -22.84 2.59 -5.01
CA PHE A 356 -22.43 1.43 -4.21
C PHE A 356 -22.66 1.67 -2.72
N GLU A 357 -23.35 0.72 -2.08
CA GLU A 357 -23.55 0.65 -0.64
C GLU A 357 -23.40 -0.80 -0.18
N THR A 358 -23.01 -1.01 1.08
CA THR A 358 -22.83 -2.33 1.68
C THR A 358 -23.93 -2.59 2.71
N GLN A 359 -24.84 -3.51 2.37
CA GLN A 359 -25.87 -3.99 3.29
C GLN A 359 -25.25 -4.62 4.53
N LEU A 360 -25.90 -4.47 5.70
CA LEU A 360 -25.36 -4.93 6.98
C LEU A 360 -24.99 -6.43 7.00
N GLU A 361 -25.73 -7.26 6.28
CA GLU A 361 -25.47 -8.70 6.13
C GLU A 361 -24.16 -9.01 5.37
N ASP A 362 -23.74 -8.11 4.47
CA ASP A 362 -22.54 -8.24 3.65
C ASP A 362 -21.32 -7.51 4.23
N THR A 363 -21.40 -7.07 5.49
CA THR A 363 -20.33 -6.29 6.13
C THR A 363 -19.21 -7.12 6.75
N LEU A 364 -19.31 -8.44 6.70
CA LEU A 364 -18.27 -9.31 7.28
C LEU A 364 -16.95 -9.16 6.52
N SER A 365 -15.89 -8.89 7.27
CA SER A 365 -14.55 -8.73 6.74
C SER A 365 -13.95 -10.06 6.30
N ASN A 366 -13.32 -10.07 5.13
CA ASN A 366 -12.60 -11.24 4.63
C ASN A 366 -11.10 -11.11 4.97
N GLY A 367 -10.59 -11.96 5.86
CA GLY A 367 -9.17 -12.00 6.23
C GLY A 367 -8.25 -12.66 5.18
N ARG A 368 -8.67 -12.76 3.93
CA ARG A 368 -7.94 -13.44 2.85
C ARG A 368 -7.32 -12.41 1.90
N SER A 369 -6.08 -12.64 1.45
CA SER A 369 -5.47 -11.85 0.38
C SER A 369 -6.28 -11.98 -0.92
N VAL A 370 -6.11 -11.01 -1.83
CA VAL A 370 -6.79 -11.01 -3.14
C VAL A 370 -6.55 -12.33 -3.91
N GLY A 371 -5.35 -12.92 -3.78
CA GLY A 371 -4.99 -14.21 -4.37
C GLY A 371 -5.66 -15.44 -3.71
N GLN A 372 -5.95 -15.43 -2.40
CA GLN A 372 -6.63 -16.55 -1.73
C GLN A 372 -8.13 -16.65 -2.02
N LEU A 373 -8.71 -15.64 -2.68
CA LEU A 373 -10.05 -15.71 -3.26
C LEU A 373 -10.05 -16.33 -4.68
N ALA A 374 -8.87 -16.54 -5.30
CA ALA A 374 -8.76 -17.17 -6.62
C ALA A 374 -9.12 -18.66 -6.63
N GLY A 375 -9.13 -19.32 -5.47
CA GLY A 375 -9.57 -20.71 -5.28
C GLY A 375 -11.09 -20.89 -5.15
N LEU A 376 -11.88 -19.81 -5.13
CA LEU A 376 -13.34 -19.87 -5.20
C LEU A 376 -13.79 -19.82 -6.66
N ARG A 377 -14.68 -20.75 -7.03
CA ARG A 377 -15.30 -20.90 -8.35
C ARG A 377 -15.53 -19.55 -9.04
N ARG A 378 -15.21 -19.49 -10.35
CA ARG A 378 -15.34 -18.40 -11.34
C ARG A 378 -16.50 -17.37 -11.14
N LYS A 379 -17.56 -17.71 -10.41
CA LYS A 379 -18.72 -16.84 -10.11
C LYS A 379 -18.53 -15.79 -9.00
N LYS A 380 -17.49 -15.85 -8.17
CA LYS A 380 -17.23 -14.82 -7.10
C LYS A 380 -16.07 -13.86 -7.41
N ARG A 381 -15.63 -13.80 -8.67
CA ARG A 381 -14.59 -12.86 -9.13
C ARG A 381 -15.13 -11.48 -9.49
N GLN A 382 -16.43 -11.22 -9.25
CA GLN A 382 -17.16 -10.31 -10.12
C GLN A 382 -17.37 -8.89 -9.62
N ASP A 383 -17.28 -8.61 -8.32
CA ASP A 383 -17.61 -7.27 -7.81
C ASP A 383 -16.47 -6.74 -6.92
N TRP A 384 -15.51 -6.06 -7.56
CA TRP A 384 -14.53 -5.21 -6.88
C TRP A 384 -14.86 -3.78 -7.25
N LEU A 385 -15.91 -3.26 -6.60
CA LEU A 385 -16.63 -2.01 -6.89
C LEU A 385 -17.29 -1.98 -8.28
#